data_AF-A0A0G1JK00-F1
#
_entry.id   AF-A0A0G1JK00-F1
#
_cell.length_a   1.000
_cell.length_b   1.000
_cell.length_c   1.000
_cell.angle_alpha   90.00
_cell.angle_beta   90.00
_cell.angle_gamma   90.00
#
_symmetry.space_group_name_H-M   'P 1'
#
loop_
_entity.id
_entity.type
_entity.pdbx_description
1 polymer ?
#
loop_
_entity_poly.entity_id
_entity_poly.type
_entity_poly.pdbx_seq_one_letter_code
_entity_poly.pdbx_strand_id
1 'polypeptide(L)'
;MKKFWFKISEWNKELVTSAIESGFSAIYVPEGFVSKVKELAVLDVISKDKQADFVIGQDIEEVLIDSKEKEKEVEKYHGKIPVIIMNKDWTIIPLENLISKTSNLVQRVRSADEAKLALETMERGADGILLETTDVLEIKKMGNLIRSALNENLKLVETVIASTEPVGIGDRVVVDTASILKPGQGLLVGDSASALFLVYNENVENPYCDPRPFRVNAGAAHAYIRMPGDTTKYLSELKSGMKALIVDEHGNTEQGVIGRVKIEKRPMMIVRAKSDEREFTLIMQNAETIRLTKPDGGYISVTKLKPGDKVLAFLQELGVGRHFGRKLQETIKEQ
;
A
#
# COMPACT_ATOMS: atom_id res chain seq x y z
N MET A 1 -6.56 -6.62 6.29
CA MET A 1 -6.22 -5.19 6.19
C MET A 1 -6.66 -4.54 7.50
N LYS A 2 -5.82 -3.68 8.10
CA LYS A 2 -6.17 -3.00 9.35
C LYS A 2 -7.35 -2.05 9.12
N LYS A 3 -8.27 -1.95 10.08
CA LYS A 3 -9.43 -1.06 10.01
C LYS A 3 -9.13 0.24 10.74
N PHE A 4 -9.36 1.39 10.11
CA PHE A 4 -9.14 2.70 10.74
C PHE A 4 -10.45 3.47 10.72
N TRP A 5 -11.11 3.53 11.87
CA TRP A 5 -12.44 4.12 12.02
C TRP A 5 -12.37 5.36 12.90
N PHE A 6 -13.24 6.32 12.62
CA PHE A 6 -13.35 7.55 13.40
C PHE A 6 -14.74 7.67 14.02
N LYS A 7 -14.83 7.88 15.33
CA LYS A 7 -16.09 8.05 16.06
C LYS A 7 -16.30 9.49 16.46
N ILE A 8 -17.51 10.00 16.21
CA ILE A 8 -18.00 11.25 16.78
C ILE A 8 -19.19 10.96 17.70
N SER A 9 -19.29 11.71 18.80
CA SER A 9 -20.41 11.61 19.74
C SER A 9 -21.53 12.60 19.42
N GLU A 10 -21.20 13.69 18.73
CA GLU A 10 -22.12 14.72 18.26
C GLU A 10 -21.72 15.14 16.84
N TRP A 11 -22.68 15.63 16.05
CA TRP A 11 -22.40 16.05 14.68
C TRP A 11 -21.42 17.23 14.64
N ASN A 12 -20.25 16.98 14.06
CA ASN A 12 -19.27 18.01 13.75
C ASN A 12 -18.71 17.76 12.35
N LYS A 13 -19.09 18.61 11.39
CA LYS A 13 -18.67 18.49 9.99
C LYS A 13 -17.16 18.62 9.83
N GLU A 14 -16.49 19.47 10.61
CA GLU A 14 -15.04 19.68 10.52
C GLU A 14 -14.28 18.41 10.91
N LEU A 15 -14.67 17.75 12.01
CA LEU A 15 -14.05 16.51 12.45
C LEU A 15 -14.24 15.38 11.43
N VAL A 16 -15.46 15.24 10.88
CA VAL A 16 -15.76 14.23 9.87
C VAL A 16 -14.95 14.46 8.59
N THR A 17 -14.92 15.69 8.07
CA THR A 17 -14.12 16.03 6.88
C THR A 17 -12.63 15.77 7.13
N SER A 18 -12.10 16.19 8.30
CA SER A 18 -10.69 15.96 8.64
C SER A 18 -10.36 14.47 8.75
N ALA A 19 -11.29 13.64 9.22
CA ALA A 19 -11.09 12.19 9.28
C ALA A 19 -11.08 11.57 7.87
N ILE A 20 -12.00 11.97 7.00
CA ILE A 20 -12.02 11.52 5.59
C ILE A 20 -10.69 11.85 4.90
N GLU A 21 -10.23 13.10 5.03
CA GLU A 21 -8.96 13.56 4.44
C GLU A 21 -7.72 12.86 5.03
N SER A 22 -7.82 12.40 6.29
CA SER A 22 -6.75 11.68 6.97
C SER A 22 -6.69 10.19 6.62
N GLY A 23 -7.61 9.69 5.78
CA GLY A 23 -7.59 8.32 5.26
C GLY A 23 -8.29 7.28 6.13
N PHE A 24 -9.20 7.71 7.02
CA PHE A 24 -10.06 6.78 7.75
C PHE A 24 -11.01 6.06 6.78
N SER A 25 -11.20 4.76 6.99
CA SER A 25 -12.01 3.92 6.10
C SER A 25 -13.50 3.92 6.44
N ALA A 26 -13.88 4.31 7.66
CA ALA A 26 -15.28 4.41 8.08
C ALA A 26 -15.49 5.49 9.14
N ILE A 27 -16.70 6.05 9.20
CA ILE A 27 -17.12 7.01 10.23
C ILE A 27 -18.24 6.40 11.08
N TYR A 28 -18.02 6.33 12.39
CA TYR A 28 -19.04 5.97 13.36
C TYR A 28 -19.75 7.24 13.87
N VAL A 29 -21.03 7.36 13.53
CA VAL A 29 -21.91 8.46 13.96
C VAL A 29 -23.11 7.99 14.80
N PRO A 30 -23.67 8.87 15.65
CA PRO A 30 -24.95 8.63 16.31
C PRO A 30 -26.11 8.48 15.31
N GLU A 31 -27.23 7.94 15.79
CA GLU A 31 -28.47 7.80 15.00
C GLU A 31 -28.92 9.15 14.41
N GLY A 32 -29.43 9.12 13.18
CA GLY A 32 -29.92 10.30 12.46
C GLY A 32 -28.86 11.07 11.66
N PHE A 33 -27.59 10.66 11.68
CA PHE A 33 -26.50 11.33 10.95
C PHE A 33 -25.91 10.55 9.77
N VAL A 34 -26.41 9.35 9.48
CA VAL A 34 -25.88 8.52 8.38
C VAL A 34 -25.96 9.25 7.03
N SER A 35 -27.10 9.88 6.72
CA SER A 35 -27.27 10.63 5.47
C SER A 35 -26.27 11.78 5.34
N LYS A 36 -25.99 12.49 6.43
CA LYS A 36 -25.04 13.61 6.44
C LYS A 36 -23.62 13.17 6.14
N VAL A 37 -23.19 11.99 6.59
CA VAL A 37 -21.86 11.46 6.23
C VAL A 37 -21.83 11.07 4.75
N LYS A 38 -22.89 10.40 4.26
CA LYS A 38 -23.01 9.99 2.85
C LYS A 38 -23.10 11.17 1.89
N GLU A 39 -23.56 12.34 2.33
CA GLU A 39 -23.50 13.61 1.59
C GLU A 39 -22.06 14.15 1.44
N LEU A 40 -21.16 13.84 2.39
CA LEU A 40 -19.78 14.35 2.38
C LEU A 40 -18.84 13.48 1.54
N ALA A 41 -18.97 12.16 1.63
CA ALA A 41 -18.08 11.24 0.92
C ALA A 41 -18.68 9.82 0.78
N VAL A 42 -18.14 9.07 -0.18
CA VAL A 42 -18.44 7.64 -0.37
C VAL A 42 -17.46 6.82 0.48
N LEU A 43 -17.89 6.46 1.67
CA LEU A 43 -17.20 5.56 2.60
C LEU A 43 -18.20 4.85 3.51
N ASP A 44 -17.74 3.82 4.21
CA ASP A 44 -18.58 3.06 5.12
C ASP A 44 -19.00 3.91 6.32
N VAL A 45 -20.29 3.88 6.64
CA VAL A 45 -20.84 4.52 7.83
C VAL A 45 -21.24 3.45 8.85
N ILE A 46 -20.76 3.62 10.08
CA ILE A 46 -21.12 2.78 11.22
C ILE A 46 -22.13 3.54 12.07
N SER A 47 -23.25 2.92 12.45
CA SER A 47 -24.25 3.51 13.35
C SER A 47 -25.16 2.46 13.96
N LYS A 48 -26.06 2.87 14.85
CA LYS A 48 -27.21 2.04 15.26
C LYS A 48 -28.39 2.15 14.28
N ASP A 49 -28.37 3.16 13.41
CA ASP A 49 -29.36 3.29 12.33
C ASP A 49 -29.29 2.10 11.37
N LYS A 50 -30.44 1.51 11.04
CA LYS A 50 -30.54 0.41 10.06
C LYS A 50 -30.14 0.78 8.62
N GLN A 51 -29.96 2.07 8.33
CA GLN A 51 -29.54 2.59 7.04
C GLN A 51 -28.02 2.75 6.90
N ALA A 52 -27.28 2.50 7.99
CA ALA A 52 -25.84 2.46 8.00
C ALA A 52 -25.31 1.26 7.19
N ASP A 53 -24.07 1.36 6.72
CA ASP A 53 -23.42 0.27 5.99
C ASP A 53 -23.00 -0.85 6.96
N PHE A 54 -22.70 -0.48 8.21
CA PHE A 54 -22.55 -1.42 9.33
C PHE A 54 -23.39 -0.98 10.53
N VAL A 55 -24.24 -1.89 11.00
CA VAL A 55 -25.14 -1.65 12.12
C VAL A 55 -24.57 -2.25 13.41
N ILE A 56 -24.45 -1.44 14.46
CA ILE A 56 -24.03 -1.89 15.80
C ILE A 56 -25.07 -2.87 16.38
N GLY A 57 -24.61 -4.00 16.90
CA GLY A 57 -25.44 -5.09 17.40
C GLY A 57 -25.90 -6.09 16.33
N GLN A 58 -25.50 -5.89 15.08
CA GLN A 58 -25.79 -6.78 13.96
C GLN A 58 -24.52 -7.13 13.18
N ASP A 59 -23.85 -6.11 12.62
CA ASP A 59 -22.65 -6.29 11.80
C ASP A 59 -21.36 -6.08 12.60
N ILE A 60 -21.43 -5.28 13.67
CA ILE A 60 -20.33 -4.93 14.56
C ILE A 60 -20.84 -4.96 16.00
N GLU A 61 -20.01 -5.42 16.94
CA GLU A 61 -20.34 -5.41 18.37
C GLU A 61 -19.47 -4.45 19.16
N GLU A 62 -20.02 -3.90 20.24
CA GLU A 62 -19.34 -2.98 21.16
C GLU A 62 -19.30 -3.59 22.56
N VAL A 63 -18.09 -3.86 23.08
CA VAL A 63 -17.92 -4.47 24.40
C VAL A 63 -17.01 -3.60 25.26
N LEU A 64 -17.54 -3.19 26.43
CA LEU A 64 -16.74 -2.62 27.51
C LEU A 64 -16.09 -3.75 28.30
N ILE A 65 -14.77 -3.79 28.34
CA ILE A 65 -13.99 -4.75 29.12
C ILE A 65 -13.69 -4.14 30.49
N ASP A 66 -14.40 -4.64 31.48
CA ASP A 66 -14.18 -4.37 32.90
C ASP A 66 -13.97 -5.66 33.72
N SER A 67 -14.06 -6.84 33.08
CA SER A 67 -13.85 -8.14 33.71
C SER A 67 -13.41 -9.21 32.70
N LYS A 68 -12.92 -10.35 33.21
CA LYS A 68 -12.55 -11.51 32.37
C LYS A 68 -13.76 -12.17 31.70
N GLU A 69 -14.95 -12.04 32.27
CA GLU A 69 -16.20 -12.52 31.65
C GLU A 69 -16.52 -11.73 30.38
N LYS A 70 -16.20 -10.43 30.35
CA LYS A 70 -16.35 -9.59 29.15
C LYS A 70 -15.34 -9.94 28.06
N GLU A 71 -14.12 -10.35 28.40
CA GLU A 71 -13.18 -10.91 27.41
C GLU A 71 -13.78 -12.16 26.73
N LYS A 72 -14.38 -13.07 27.51
CA LYS A 72 -15.05 -14.26 26.97
C LYS A 72 -16.26 -13.91 26.08
N GLU A 73 -16.91 -12.78 26.31
CA GLU A 73 -17.99 -12.29 25.43
C GLU A 73 -17.46 -11.96 24.04
N VAL A 74 -16.30 -11.32 23.95
CA VAL A 74 -15.62 -11.01 22.68
C VAL A 74 -15.19 -12.30 21.95
N GLU A 75 -14.70 -13.30 22.68
CA GLU A 75 -14.25 -14.58 22.11
C GLU A 75 -15.38 -15.36 21.40
N LYS A 76 -16.64 -15.20 21.82
CA LYS A 76 -17.82 -15.89 21.23
C LYS A 76 -18.04 -15.57 19.75
N TYR A 77 -17.57 -14.41 19.29
CA TYR A 77 -17.70 -14.02 17.90
C TYR A 77 -16.72 -14.74 16.98
N HIS A 78 -15.68 -15.40 17.52
CA HIS A 78 -14.69 -16.18 16.78
C HIS A 78 -14.11 -15.44 15.56
N GLY A 79 -13.95 -14.12 15.66
CA GLY A 79 -13.48 -13.26 14.58
C GLY A 79 -14.40 -13.17 13.36
N LYS A 80 -15.66 -13.61 13.44
CA LYS A 80 -16.61 -13.55 12.31
C LYS A 80 -17.06 -12.13 12.00
N ILE A 81 -17.22 -11.31 13.03
CA ILE A 81 -17.57 -9.89 12.92
C ILE A 81 -16.54 -9.02 13.66
N PRO A 82 -16.40 -7.74 13.31
CA PRO A 82 -15.61 -6.80 14.08
C PRO A 82 -16.19 -6.59 15.48
N VAL A 83 -15.32 -6.56 16.49
CA VAL A 83 -15.70 -6.21 17.87
C VAL A 83 -14.90 -5.00 18.31
N ILE A 84 -15.59 -3.91 18.62
CA ILE A 84 -15.03 -2.70 19.20
C ILE A 84 -14.84 -2.92 20.69
N ILE A 85 -13.59 -2.91 21.13
CA ILE A 85 -13.20 -3.08 22.52
C ILE A 85 -13.02 -1.71 23.15
N MET A 86 -13.69 -1.49 24.28
CA MET A 86 -13.55 -0.30 25.10
C MET A 86 -13.05 -0.71 26.49
N ASN A 87 -12.18 0.09 27.09
CA ASN A 87 -11.66 -0.18 28.43
C ASN A 87 -12.18 0.89 29.39
N LYS A 88 -12.52 0.50 30.62
CA LYS A 88 -12.94 1.43 31.66
C LYS A 88 -11.80 2.40 32.03
N ASP A 89 -10.61 1.84 32.26
CA ASP A 89 -9.34 2.55 32.39
C ASP A 89 -8.49 2.16 31.18
N TRP A 90 -8.01 3.14 30.39
CA TRP A 90 -7.26 2.81 29.18
C TRP A 90 -5.97 2.08 29.53
N THR A 91 -5.92 0.80 29.17
CA THR A 91 -4.77 -0.09 29.34
C THR A 91 -4.72 -1.03 28.14
N ILE A 92 -3.53 -1.53 27.82
CA ILE A 92 -3.30 -2.41 26.67
C ILE A 92 -3.60 -3.89 26.99
N ILE A 93 -3.65 -4.24 28.28
CA ILE A 93 -3.76 -5.62 28.78
C ILE A 93 -4.98 -6.37 28.24
N PRO A 94 -6.20 -5.79 28.17
CA PRO A 94 -7.34 -6.49 27.61
C PRO A 94 -7.14 -6.89 26.14
N LEU A 95 -6.51 -6.01 25.36
CA LEU A 95 -6.21 -6.27 23.96
C LEU A 95 -5.15 -7.39 23.84
N GLU A 96 -4.09 -7.36 24.65
CA GLU A 96 -3.06 -8.42 24.69
C GLU A 96 -3.66 -9.80 24.93
N ASN A 97 -4.57 -9.90 25.91
CA ASN A 97 -5.25 -11.15 26.25
C ASN A 97 -6.08 -11.69 25.07
N LEU A 98 -6.76 -10.79 24.34
CA LEU A 98 -7.70 -11.15 23.28
C LEU A 98 -7.02 -11.43 21.94
N ILE A 99 -5.93 -10.73 21.60
CA ILE A 99 -5.20 -10.93 20.34
C ILE A 99 -4.75 -12.39 20.20
N SER A 100 -4.33 -13.05 21.28
CA SER A 100 -3.91 -14.46 21.24
C SER A 100 -5.05 -15.45 20.98
N LYS A 101 -6.31 -15.06 21.23
CA LYS A 101 -7.46 -15.98 21.26
C LYS A 101 -8.45 -15.78 20.12
N THR A 102 -8.54 -14.57 19.56
CA THR A 102 -9.49 -14.23 18.50
C THR A 102 -8.91 -13.19 17.53
N SER A 103 -9.71 -12.78 16.55
CA SER A 103 -9.37 -11.77 15.54
C SER A 103 -10.54 -10.81 15.31
N ASN A 104 -10.38 -9.89 14.37
CA ASN A 104 -11.32 -8.81 14.07
C ASN A 104 -11.56 -7.86 15.27
N LEU A 105 -10.51 -7.64 16.05
CA LEU A 105 -10.55 -6.73 17.20
C LEU A 105 -10.28 -5.29 16.79
N VAL A 106 -11.17 -4.38 17.15
CA VAL A 106 -11.01 -2.93 16.93
C VAL A 106 -10.86 -2.24 18.28
N GLN A 107 -9.68 -1.71 18.58
CA GLN A 107 -9.43 -1.04 19.86
C GLN A 107 -9.89 0.42 19.79
N ARG A 108 -10.76 0.84 20.72
CA ARG A 108 -11.05 2.27 20.90
C ARG A 108 -9.86 2.98 21.53
N VAL A 109 -9.50 4.12 20.97
CA VAL A 109 -8.39 4.98 21.40
C VAL A 109 -8.78 6.45 21.32
N ARG A 110 -8.02 7.31 22.01
CA ARG A 110 -8.25 8.76 22.07
C ARG A 110 -7.12 9.60 21.46
N SER A 111 -5.98 8.99 21.14
CA SER A 111 -4.82 9.68 20.55
C SER A 111 -4.05 8.80 19.57
N ALA A 112 -3.17 9.43 18.79
CA ALA A 112 -2.24 8.73 17.90
C ALA A 112 -1.27 7.79 18.66
N ASP A 113 -0.84 8.18 19.87
CA ASP A 113 0.08 7.37 20.68
C ASP A 113 -0.60 6.10 21.21
N GLU A 114 -1.86 6.20 21.66
CA GLU A 114 -2.65 5.05 22.07
C GLU A 114 -2.89 4.08 20.90
N ALA A 115 -3.17 4.61 19.70
CA ALA A 115 -3.33 3.80 18.50
C ALA A 115 -2.03 3.09 18.11
N LYS A 116 -0.90 3.79 18.18
CA LYS A 116 0.40 3.20 17.88
C LYS A 116 0.68 2.02 18.80
N LEU A 117 0.48 2.19 20.11
CA LEU A 117 0.62 1.09 21.06
C LEU A 117 -0.29 -0.08 20.68
N ALA A 118 -1.58 0.17 20.45
CA ALA A 118 -2.54 -0.87 20.10
C ALA A 118 -2.22 -1.62 18.79
N LEU A 119 -1.59 -0.95 17.81
CA LEU A 119 -1.19 -1.57 16.54
C LEU A 119 0.10 -2.39 16.64
N GLU A 120 1.00 -2.06 17.57
CA GLU A 120 2.34 -2.67 17.70
C GLU A 120 2.41 -3.77 18.77
N THR A 121 1.42 -3.87 19.66
CA THR A 121 1.37 -4.84 20.75
C THR A 121 1.48 -6.31 20.30
N MET A 122 2.30 -7.09 21.00
CA MET A 122 2.46 -8.55 20.82
C MET A 122 2.79 -8.98 19.38
N GLU A 123 3.51 -8.15 18.61
CA GLU A 123 3.92 -8.36 17.21
C GLU A 123 2.76 -8.56 16.20
N ARG A 124 1.51 -8.52 16.66
CA ARG A 124 0.30 -8.68 15.86
C ARG A 124 -0.59 -7.43 15.88
N GLY A 125 -0.74 -6.83 17.06
CA GLY A 125 -1.59 -5.67 17.32
C GLY A 125 -3.09 -5.89 17.06
N ALA A 126 -3.90 -4.88 17.36
CA ALA A 126 -5.33 -4.86 17.04
C ALA A 126 -5.56 -4.97 15.54
N ASP A 127 -6.63 -5.63 15.11
CA ASP A 127 -7.01 -5.70 13.69
C ASP A 127 -7.59 -4.37 13.16
N GLY A 128 -7.87 -3.42 14.06
CA GLY A 128 -8.21 -2.05 13.73
C GLY A 128 -8.22 -1.13 14.94
N ILE A 129 -8.42 0.15 14.66
CA ILE A 129 -8.49 1.24 15.63
C ILE A 129 -9.77 2.03 15.39
N LEU A 130 -10.43 2.41 16.48
CA LEU A 130 -11.51 3.39 16.50
C LEU A 130 -11.04 4.63 17.26
N LEU A 131 -10.65 5.68 16.53
CA LEU A 131 -10.27 6.95 17.15
C LEU A 131 -11.54 7.72 17.54
N GLU A 132 -11.62 8.11 18.81
CA GLU A 132 -12.65 9.03 19.31
C GLU A 132 -11.98 10.23 19.94
N THR A 133 -12.02 11.36 19.25
CA THR A 133 -11.43 12.63 19.72
C THR A 133 -12.20 13.82 19.14
N THR A 134 -12.13 14.95 19.83
CA THR A 134 -12.63 16.24 19.37
C THR A 134 -11.50 17.14 18.85
N ASP A 135 -10.25 16.66 18.85
CA ASP A 135 -9.09 17.41 18.39
C ASP A 135 -8.71 17.06 16.95
N VAL A 136 -8.81 18.05 16.06
CA VAL A 136 -8.42 17.96 14.64
C VAL A 136 -6.92 17.64 14.49
N LEU A 137 -6.06 18.11 15.40
CA LEU A 137 -4.64 17.82 15.36
C LEU A 137 -4.36 16.33 15.60
N GLU A 138 -5.09 15.70 16.54
CA GLU A 138 -5.01 14.25 16.77
C GLU A 138 -5.48 13.45 15.54
N ILE A 139 -6.54 13.90 14.86
CA ILE A 139 -7.00 13.28 13.60
C ILE A 139 -5.90 13.32 12.53
N LYS A 140 -5.24 14.48 12.37
CA LYS A 140 -4.12 14.63 11.41
C LYS A 140 -2.91 13.77 11.78
N LYS A 141 -2.56 13.69 13.06
CA LYS A 141 -1.51 12.79 13.56
C LYS A 141 -1.85 11.34 13.26
N MET A 142 -3.11 10.93 13.49
CA MET A 142 -3.58 9.59 13.14
C MET A 142 -3.43 9.31 11.65
N GLY A 143 -3.70 10.28 10.78
CA GLY A 143 -3.48 10.13 9.33
C GLY A 143 -2.04 9.76 8.96
N ASN A 144 -1.03 10.27 9.70
CA ASN A 144 0.35 9.84 9.52
C ASN A 144 0.57 8.37 9.93
N LEU A 145 -0.04 7.95 11.04
CA LEU A 145 0.03 6.57 11.52
C LEU A 145 -0.66 5.60 10.56
N ILE A 146 -1.83 5.97 10.02
CA ILE A 146 -2.55 5.20 9.00
C ILE A 146 -1.64 4.99 7.79
N ARG A 147 -1.04 6.06 7.27
CA ARG A 147 -0.09 5.96 6.14
C ARG A 147 1.07 5.03 6.48
N SER A 148 1.71 5.22 7.63
CA SER A 148 2.84 4.38 8.05
C SER A 148 2.45 2.90 8.22
N ALA A 149 1.28 2.62 8.79
CA ALA A 149 0.81 1.26 9.03
C ALA A 149 0.36 0.53 7.75
N LEU A 150 0.03 1.27 6.69
CA LEU A 150 -0.33 0.74 5.38
C LEU A 150 0.86 0.63 4.43
N ASN A 151 1.99 1.25 4.77
CA ASN A 151 3.20 1.26 3.96
C ASN A 151 4.16 0.16 4.41
N GLU A 152 4.80 -0.47 3.44
CA GLU A 152 5.88 -1.42 3.64
C GLU A 152 7.24 -0.69 3.62
N ASN A 153 8.27 -1.26 4.24
CA ASN A 153 9.66 -0.88 3.98
C ASN A 153 10.34 -2.05 3.27
N LEU A 154 10.86 -1.79 2.07
CA LEU A 154 11.46 -2.81 1.22
C LEU A 154 12.98 -2.68 1.26
N LYS A 155 13.67 -3.80 1.44
CA LYS A 155 15.13 -3.84 1.31
C LYS A 155 15.50 -3.87 -0.18
N LEU A 156 15.85 -2.71 -0.74
CA LEU A 156 16.44 -2.62 -2.07
C LEU A 156 17.91 -3.05 -2.04
N VAL A 157 18.39 -3.57 -3.16
CA VAL A 157 19.78 -3.99 -3.36
C VAL A 157 20.38 -3.29 -4.57
N GLU A 158 21.69 -3.07 -4.53
CA GLU A 158 22.44 -2.65 -5.70
C GLU A 158 22.65 -3.84 -6.63
N THR A 159 22.38 -3.63 -7.91
CA THR A 159 22.54 -4.64 -8.95
C THR A 159 23.34 -4.06 -10.09
N VAL A 160 24.14 -4.90 -10.74
CA VAL A 160 25.10 -4.47 -11.76
C VAL A 160 24.56 -4.85 -13.13
N ILE A 161 24.51 -3.88 -14.03
CA ILE A 161 24.12 -4.11 -15.41
C ILE A 161 25.15 -5.05 -16.07
N ALA A 162 24.65 -6.11 -16.67
CA ALA A 162 25.43 -7.11 -17.40
C ALA A 162 25.46 -6.80 -18.90
N SER A 163 24.29 -6.57 -19.52
CA SER A 163 24.18 -6.18 -20.93
C SER A 163 22.86 -5.47 -21.23
N THR A 164 22.82 -4.81 -22.37
CA THR A 164 21.61 -4.23 -22.95
C THR A 164 21.56 -4.51 -24.46
N GLU A 165 20.42 -4.96 -24.96
CA GLU A 165 20.26 -5.37 -26.36
C GLU A 165 18.90 -4.95 -26.92
N PRO A 166 18.80 -4.37 -28.12
CA PRO A 166 17.52 -4.16 -28.79
C PRO A 166 16.81 -5.48 -29.08
N VAL A 167 15.49 -5.54 -28.85
CA VAL A 167 14.68 -6.77 -29.04
C VAL A 167 13.51 -6.60 -30.02
N GLY A 168 13.52 -5.51 -30.80
CA GLY A 168 12.50 -5.24 -31.81
C GLY A 168 11.29 -4.47 -31.28
N ILE A 169 10.12 -4.64 -31.90
CA ILE A 169 8.89 -3.92 -31.56
C ILE A 169 8.08 -4.75 -30.56
N GLY A 170 7.64 -4.13 -29.47
CA GLY A 170 6.78 -4.76 -28.47
C GLY A 170 5.78 -3.80 -27.85
N ASP A 171 4.81 -4.35 -27.13
CA ASP A 171 3.80 -3.58 -26.40
C ASP A 171 4.38 -3.08 -25.07
N ARG A 172 4.67 -1.78 -25.02
CA ARG A 172 5.15 -1.07 -23.82
C ARG A 172 3.96 -0.58 -23.00
N VAL A 173 4.04 -0.76 -21.70
CA VAL A 173 3.08 -0.26 -20.71
C VAL A 173 3.66 0.95 -19.99
N VAL A 174 2.85 2.01 -19.93
CA VAL A 174 3.07 3.22 -19.13
C VAL A 174 2.00 3.28 -18.06
N VAL A 175 2.41 3.55 -16.82
CA VAL A 175 1.52 3.70 -15.68
C VAL A 175 1.49 5.17 -15.28
N ASP A 176 0.32 5.80 -15.42
CA ASP A 176 0.06 7.13 -14.90
C ASP A 176 -0.67 6.98 -13.56
N THR A 177 -0.08 7.49 -12.48
CA THR A 177 -0.69 7.53 -11.16
C THR A 177 -1.60 8.77 -11.01
N ALA A 178 -2.46 8.76 -10.00
CA ALA A 178 -3.23 9.92 -9.56
C ALA A 178 -2.43 10.81 -8.57
N SER A 179 -1.13 10.57 -8.43
CA SER A 179 -0.24 11.25 -7.49
C SER A 179 0.94 11.87 -8.23
N ILE A 180 1.44 13.01 -7.75
CA ILE A 180 2.70 13.58 -8.24
C ILE A 180 3.84 12.85 -7.51
N LEU A 181 4.65 12.08 -8.25
CA LEU A 181 5.79 11.36 -7.67
C LEU A 181 6.99 12.29 -7.54
N LYS A 182 7.67 12.21 -6.40
CA LYS A 182 8.91 12.95 -6.13
C LYS A 182 10.07 12.38 -6.94
N PRO A 183 11.17 13.13 -7.14
CA PRO A 183 12.44 12.55 -7.56
C PRO A 183 12.87 11.39 -6.67
N GLY A 184 13.40 10.33 -7.27
CA GLY A 184 13.75 9.09 -6.59
C GLY A 184 12.64 8.04 -6.60
N GLN A 185 11.38 8.49 -6.69
CA GLN A 185 10.22 7.60 -6.66
C GLN A 185 9.96 6.91 -8.01
N GLY A 186 9.50 5.67 -7.91
CA GLY A 186 9.24 4.83 -9.07
C GLY A 186 8.30 3.67 -8.78
N LEU A 187 8.29 2.70 -9.69
CA LEU A 187 7.58 1.43 -9.55
C LEU A 187 8.59 0.28 -9.65
N LEU A 188 8.36 -0.78 -8.89
CA LEU A 188 9.15 -2.00 -8.96
C LEU A 188 8.62 -2.91 -10.06
N VAL A 189 9.43 -3.13 -11.11
CA VAL A 189 9.04 -3.86 -12.33
C VAL A 189 10.16 -4.80 -12.80
N GLY A 190 9.82 -6.00 -13.25
CA GLY A 190 10.79 -6.97 -13.76
C GLY A 190 10.12 -8.05 -14.60
N ASP A 191 10.89 -8.74 -15.45
CA ASP A 191 10.35 -9.85 -16.25
C ASP A 191 10.02 -11.07 -15.36
N SER A 192 10.62 -11.17 -14.16
CA SER A 192 10.26 -12.13 -13.13
C SER A 192 9.72 -11.43 -11.88
N ALA A 193 8.72 -12.02 -11.23
CA ALA A 193 8.16 -11.51 -9.99
C ALA A 193 9.16 -11.56 -8.81
N SER A 194 10.23 -12.35 -8.93
CA SER A 194 11.26 -12.54 -7.91
C SER A 194 12.38 -11.48 -7.96
N ALA A 195 12.47 -10.70 -9.04
CA ALA A 195 13.51 -9.70 -9.22
C ALA A 195 12.98 -8.51 -10.01
N LEU A 196 12.82 -7.37 -9.34
CA LEU A 196 12.13 -6.18 -9.87
C LEU A 196 13.06 -4.97 -9.79
N PHE A 197 13.34 -4.33 -10.93
CA PHE A 197 14.07 -3.06 -10.98
C PHE A 197 13.21 -1.91 -10.45
N LEU A 198 13.84 -0.93 -9.82
CA LEU A 198 13.18 0.34 -9.52
C LEU A 198 13.20 1.23 -10.77
N VAL A 199 12.05 1.34 -11.44
CA VAL A 199 11.87 2.15 -12.65
C VAL A 199 11.50 3.57 -12.27
N TYR A 200 12.34 4.52 -12.64
CA TYR A 200 12.26 5.92 -12.24
C TYR A 200 11.10 6.64 -12.95
N ASN A 201 10.48 7.61 -12.28
CA ASN A 201 9.39 8.40 -12.84
C ASN A 201 9.83 9.39 -13.94
N GLU A 202 8.88 9.86 -14.77
CA GLU A 202 9.14 10.79 -15.87
C GLU A 202 9.18 12.26 -15.39
N ASN A 203 9.82 12.55 -14.26
CA ASN A 203 9.88 13.92 -13.72
C ASN A 203 11.09 14.76 -14.19
N VAL A 204 11.95 14.19 -15.03
CA VAL A 204 13.18 14.83 -15.49
C VAL A 204 12.90 15.62 -16.76
N GLU A 205 13.13 16.92 -16.71
CA GLU A 205 13.08 17.81 -17.86
C GLU A 205 14.04 17.36 -18.97
N ASN A 206 13.61 17.47 -20.22
CA ASN A 206 14.45 17.28 -21.38
C ASN A 206 14.04 18.27 -22.48
N PRO A 207 14.91 18.54 -23.48
CA PRO A 207 14.63 19.55 -24.50
C PRO A 207 13.42 19.26 -25.41
N TYR A 208 12.86 18.04 -25.38
CA TYR A 208 11.89 17.57 -26.35
C TYR A 208 10.49 17.34 -25.77
N CYS A 209 10.36 17.25 -24.43
CA CYS A 209 9.12 16.93 -23.74
C CYS A 209 9.16 17.41 -22.28
N ASP A 210 8.05 18.03 -21.85
CA ASP A 210 7.84 18.38 -20.45
C ASP A 210 7.77 17.14 -19.54
N PRO A 211 8.24 17.27 -18.29
CA PRO A 211 8.16 16.20 -17.31
C PRO A 211 6.70 15.89 -16.95
N ARG A 212 6.43 14.61 -16.71
CA ARG A 212 5.17 14.07 -16.22
C ARG A 212 5.45 13.32 -14.92
N PRO A 213 5.54 14.02 -13.78
CA PRO A 213 5.96 13.42 -12.52
C PRO A 213 5.00 12.35 -11.98
N PHE A 214 3.78 12.26 -12.51
CA PHE A 214 2.81 11.20 -12.22
C PHE A 214 3.00 9.93 -13.06
N ARG A 215 3.94 9.93 -14.02
CA ARG A 215 4.11 8.86 -15.01
C ARG A 215 5.34 8.01 -14.72
N VAL A 216 5.19 6.69 -14.87
CA VAL A 216 6.30 5.73 -14.89
C VAL A 216 6.25 4.88 -16.16
N ASN A 217 7.38 4.81 -16.84
CA ASN A 217 7.53 4.08 -18.08
C ASN A 217 7.95 2.63 -17.81
N ALA A 218 6.99 1.85 -17.31
CA ALA A 218 7.22 0.63 -16.55
C ALA A 218 8.00 -0.48 -17.29
N GLY A 219 7.53 -0.91 -18.47
CA GLY A 219 8.14 -2.07 -19.15
C GLY A 219 7.25 -2.67 -20.23
N ALA A 220 7.52 -3.90 -20.63
CA ALA A 220 6.71 -4.66 -21.57
C ALA A 220 5.43 -5.23 -20.93
N ALA A 221 4.41 -5.52 -21.75
CA ALA A 221 3.10 -6.00 -21.29
C ALA A 221 3.11 -7.24 -20.37
N HIS A 222 4.10 -8.11 -20.51
CA HIS A 222 4.26 -9.34 -19.71
C HIS A 222 5.06 -9.13 -18.42
N ALA A 223 5.74 -8.00 -18.24
CA ALA A 223 6.53 -7.78 -17.04
C ALA A 223 5.64 -7.69 -15.81
N TYR A 224 6.17 -8.11 -14.66
CA TYR A 224 5.51 -8.01 -13.38
C TYR A 224 5.71 -6.63 -12.76
N ILE A 225 4.72 -6.18 -11.99
CA ILE A 225 4.80 -5.04 -11.09
C ILE A 225 4.52 -5.50 -9.65
N ARG A 226 5.24 -4.94 -8.68
CA ARG A 226 4.91 -5.12 -7.25
C ARG A 226 3.69 -4.29 -6.88
N MET A 227 2.73 -4.96 -6.26
CA MET A 227 1.50 -4.37 -5.76
C MET A 227 1.54 -4.31 -4.22
N PRO A 228 0.75 -3.44 -3.57
CA PRO A 228 0.67 -3.41 -2.11
C PRO A 228 0.24 -4.75 -1.50
N GLY A 229 0.66 -5.01 -0.26
CA GLY A 229 0.34 -6.24 0.46
C GLY A 229 1.13 -7.43 -0.06
N ASP A 230 2.35 -7.17 -0.53
CA ASP A 230 3.27 -8.19 -1.02
C ASP A 230 2.67 -9.09 -2.13
N THR A 231 1.95 -8.49 -3.06
CA THR A 231 1.39 -9.16 -4.26
C THR A 231 2.09 -8.68 -5.54
N THR A 232 1.94 -9.41 -6.64
CA THR A 232 2.42 -8.97 -7.97
C THR A 232 1.33 -9.13 -9.02
N LYS A 233 1.44 -8.38 -10.12
CA LYS A 233 0.56 -8.50 -11.30
C LYS A 233 1.34 -8.30 -12.58
N TYR A 234 0.83 -8.80 -13.70
CA TYR A 234 1.34 -8.39 -15.00
C TYR A 234 0.96 -6.93 -15.29
N LEU A 235 1.86 -6.19 -15.94
CA LEU A 235 1.59 -4.81 -16.34
C LEU A 235 0.35 -4.68 -17.25
N SER A 236 0.09 -5.68 -18.10
CA SER A 236 -1.10 -5.75 -18.96
C SER A 236 -2.42 -5.94 -18.21
N GLU A 237 -2.39 -6.39 -16.96
CA GLU A 237 -3.59 -6.58 -16.12
C GLU A 237 -4.00 -5.32 -15.35
N LEU A 238 -3.15 -4.29 -15.35
CA LEU A 238 -3.42 -3.07 -14.61
C LEU A 238 -4.61 -2.31 -15.19
N LYS A 239 -5.40 -1.73 -14.29
CA LYS A 239 -6.59 -0.94 -14.63
C LYS A 239 -6.61 0.34 -13.79
N SER A 240 -7.30 1.36 -14.30
CA SER A 240 -7.59 2.57 -13.54
C SER A 240 -8.33 2.23 -12.25
N GLY A 241 -8.03 2.96 -11.17
CA GLY A 241 -8.60 2.75 -9.83
C GLY A 241 -7.88 1.68 -8.99
N MET A 242 -7.01 0.86 -9.59
CA MET A 242 -6.17 -0.07 -8.83
C MET A 242 -5.11 0.69 -8.03
N LYS A 243 -4.64 0.08 -6.93
CA LYS A 243 -3.50 0.63 -6.16
C LYS A 243 -2.18 0.21 -6.79
N ALA A 244 -1.16 1.05 -6.70
CA ALA A 244 0.23 0.74 -7.05
C ALA A 244 1.13 1.03 -5.84
N LEU A 245 2.21 0.27 -5.70
CA LEU A 245 3.21 0.52 -4.67
C LEU A 245 4.27 1.45 -5.27
N ILE A 246 4.26 2.72 -4.84
CA ILE A 246 5.29 3.71 -5.16
C ILE A 246 6.45 3.45 -4.20
N VAL A 247 7.68 3.43 -4.70
CA VAL A 247 8.87 3.12 -3.91
C VAL A 247 9.95 4.17 -4.18
N ASP A 248 10.62 4.65 -3.12
CA ASP A 248 11.79 5.52 -3.23
C ASP A 248 13.11 4.71 -3.19
N GLU A 249 14.24 5.39 -3.39
CA GLU A 249 15.58 4.80 -3.40
C GLU A 249 16.00 4.17 -2.07
N HIS A 250 15.34 4.55 -0.97
CA HIS A 250 15.58 4.01 0.37
C HIS A 250 14.65 2.82 0.68
N GLY A 251 13.75 2.48 -0.24
CA GLY A 251 12.78 1.42 -0.07
C GLY A 251 11.57 1.79 0.77
N ASN A 252 11.38 3.07 1.10
CA ASN A 252 10.12 3.52 1.67
C ASN A 252 9.03 3.43 0.61
N THR A 253 7.86 2.94 1.01
CA THR A 253 6.75 2.77 0.09
C THR A 253 5.58 3.69 0.41
N GLU A 254 4.77 3.96 -0.60
CA GLU A 254 3.50 4.65 -0.50
C GLU A 254 2.50 3.99 -1.45
N GLN A 255 1.24 3.87 -1.03
CA GLN A 255 0.18 3.40 -1.92
C GLN A 255 -0.36 4.53 -2.79
N GLY A 256 -0.07 4.48 -4.10
CA GLY A 256 -0.68 5.34 -5.10
C GLY A 256 -1.92 4.73 -5.74
N VAL A 257 -2.74 5.54 -6.39
CA VAL A 257 -3.83 5.06 -7.27
C VAL A 257 -3.35 5.15 -8.72
N ILE A 258 -3.61 4.11 -9.50
CA ILE A 258 -3.40 4.12 -10.95
C ILE A 258 -4.53 4.93 -11.58
N GLY A 259 -4.19 6.06 -12.19
CA GLY A 259 -5.13 6.90 -12.93
C GLY A 259 -5.38 6.35 -14.34
N ARG A 260 -4.31 5.98 -15.05
CA ARG A 260 -4.39 5.46 -16.43
C ARG A 260 -3.27 4.49 -16.73
N VAL A 261 -3.55 3.48 -17.53
CA VAL A 261 -2.56 2.56 -18.11
C VAL A 261 -2.58 2.74 -19.62
N LYS A 262 -1.43 3.01 -20.23
CA LYS A 262 -1.29 3.17 -21.68
C LYS A 262 -0.42 2.05 -22.23
N ILE A 263 -0.96 1.29 -23.18
CA ILE A 263 -0.25 0.21 -23.88
C ILE A 263 -0.07 0.61 -25.34
N GLU A 264 1.17 0.63 -25.83
CA GLU A 264 1.48 1.02 -27.21
C GLU A 264 2.71 0.29 -27.76
N LYS A 265 2.73 0.05 -29.07
CA LYS A 265 3.88 -0.58 -29.74
C LYS A 265 5.04 0.39 -29.88
N ARG A 266 6.22 0.00 -29.40
CA ARG A 266 7.46 0.78 -29.47
C ARG A 266 8.68 -0.11 -29.69
N PRO A 267 9.80 0.43 -30.20
CA PRO A 267 11.08 -0.25 -30.13
C PRO A 267 11.45 -0.53 -28.67
N MET A 268 11.84 -1.77 -28.38
CA MET A 268 12.15 -2.29 -27.06
C MET A 268 13.62 -2.72 -26.99
N MET A 269 14.12 -2.79 -25.77
CA MET A 269 15.40 -3.39 -25.42
C MET A 269 15.25 -4.24 -24.18
N ILE A 270 16.06 -5.29 -24.08
CA ILE A 270 16.22 -6.06 -22.85
C ILE A 270 17.38 -5.47 -22.04
N VAL A 271 17.14 -5.26 -20.76
CA VAL A 271 18.16 -4.90 -19.78
C VAL A 271 18.43 -6.13 -18.93
N ARG A 272 19.69 -6.59 -18.89
CA ARG A 272 20.12 -7.71 -18.05
C ARG A 272 20.95 -7.18 -16.91
N ALA A 273 20.64 -7.59 -15.68
CA ALA A 273 21.43 -7.25 -14.50
C ALA A 273 21.70 -8.48 -13.66
N LYS A 274 22.72 -8.35 -12.80
CA LYS A 274 23.12 -9.38 -11.86
C LYS A 274 23.26 -8.84 -10.45
N SER A 275 22.93 -9.68 -9.49
CA SER A 275 23.20 -9.48 -8.07
C SER A 275 23.62 -10.83 -7.50
N ASP A 276 24.85 -10.91 -7.00
CA ASP A 276 25.52 -12.18 -6.69
C ASP A 276 25.46 -13.15 -7.89
N GLU A 277 24.93 -14.37 -7.68
CA GLU A 277 24.75 -15.42 -8.70
C GLU A 277 23.39 -15.34 -9.42
N ARG A 278 22.57 -14.32 -9.15
CA ARG A 278 21.24 -14.18 -9.78
C ARG A 278 21.30 -13.22 -10.95
N GLU A 279 20.92 -13.71 -12.11
CA GLU A 279 20.64 -12.90 -13.29
C GLU A 279 19.14 -12.69 -13.45
N PHE A 280 18.75 -11.49 -13.87
CA PHE A 280 17.36 -11.15 -14.11
C PHE A 280 17.27 -10.01 -15.13
N THR A 281 16.08 -9.90 -15.73
CA THR A 281 15.88 -9.03 -16.89
C THR A 281 14.66 -8.14 -16.75
N LEU A 282 14.67 -7.06 -17.53
CA LEU A 282 13.49 -6.25 -17.80
C LEU A 282 13.50 -5.81 -19.26
N ILE A 283 12.44 -6.16 -19.99
CA ILE A 283 12.20 -5.61 -21.32
C ILE A 283 11.47 -4.27 -21.19
N MET A 284 12.09 -3.20 -21.71
CA MET A 284 11.56 -1.84 -21.64
C MET A 284 11.80 -1.08 -22.94
N GLN A 285 11.12 0.06 -23.12
CA GLN A 285 11.24 0.83 -24.35
C GLN A 285 12.69 1.31 -24.53
N ASN A 286 13.20 1.21 -25.76
CA ASN A 286 14.50 1.79 -26.13
C ASN A 286 14.32 3.28 -26.43
N ALA A 287 14.37 4.12 -25.39
CA ALA A 287 14.29 5.58 -25.52
C ALA A 287 14.96 6.29 -24.32
N GLU A 288 15.46 7.50 -24.54
CA GLU A 288 16.23 8.25 -23.53
C GLU A 288 15.42 8.66 -22.28
N THR A 289 14.10 8.76 -22.41
CA THR A 289 13.18 9.11 -21.32
C THR A 289 12.89 7.96 -20.36
N ILE A 290 13.35 6.75 -20.70
CA ILE A 290 13.19 5.54 -19.90
C ILE A 290 14.40 5.41 -18.99
N ARG A 291 14.16 5.29 -17.69
CA ARG A 291 15.18 5.46 -16.67
C ARG A 291 15.05 4.42 -15.56
N LEU A 292 16.19 3.95 -15.07
CA LEU A 292 16.30 3.14 -13.86
C LEU A 292 16.90 4.00 -12.74
N THR A 293 16.52 3.70 -11.49
CA THR A 293 17.02 4.42 -10.31
C THR A 293 18.41 3.92 -9.93
N LYS A 294 19.32 4.86 -9.69
CA LYS A 294 20.67 4.58 -9.18
C LYS A 294 20.67 4.48 -7.65
N PRO A 295 21.71 3.89 -7.03
CA PRO A 295 21.82 3.80 -5.57
C PRO A 295 21.84 5.15 -4.84
N ASP A 296 22.23 6.23 -5.52
CA ASP A 296 22.27 7.59 -4.97
C ASP A 296 20.91 8.33 -5.06
N GLY A 297 19.83 7.65 -5.47
CA GLY A 297 18.52 8.26 -5.73
C GLY A 297 18.43 9.01 -7.06
N GLY A 298 19.54 9.12 -7.79
CA GLY A 298 19.56 9.62 -9.14
C GLY A 298 18.98 8.61 -10.15
N TYR A 299 19.14 8.92 -11.43
CA TYR A 299 18.66 8.08 -12.52
C TYR A 299 19.76 7.81 -13.54
N ILE A 300 19.59 6.72 -14.28
CA ILE A 300 20.33 6.45 -15.50
C ILE A 300 19.35 6.12 -16.62
N SER A 301 19.54 6.71 -17.79
CA SER A 301 18.74 6.41 -18.97
C SER A 301 19.13 5.05 -19.54
N VAL A 302 18.17 4.26 -19.98
CA VAL A 302 18.41 2.94 -20.57
C VAL A 302 19.31 2.99 -21.81
N THR A 303 19.28 4.10 -22.56
CA THR A 303 20.14 4.30 -23.74
C THR A 303 21.58 4.63 -23.39
N LYS A 304 21.85 4.96 -22.12
CA LYS A 304 23.20 5.25 -21.59
C LYS A 304 23.73 4.14 -20.70
N LEU A 305 22.95 3.08 -20.46
CA LEU A 305 23.36 1.93 -19.67
C LEU A 305 24.51 1.19 -20.36
N LYS A 306 25.52 0.83 -19.56
CA LYS A 306 26.64 0.00 -19.98
C LYS A 306 26.95 -1.06 -18.91
N PRO A 307 27.61 -2.16 -19.29
CA PRO A 307 28.08 -3.15 -18.32
C PRO A 307 28.87 -2.50 -17.19
N GLY A 308 28.56 -2.87 -15.95
CA GLY A 308 29.19 -2.31 -14.74
C GLY A 308 28.44 -1.14 -14.09
N ASP A 309 27.47 -0.53 -14.77
CA ASP A 309 26.60 0.47 -14.12
C ASP A 309 25.77 -0.17 -13.01
N LYS A 310 25.48 0.59 -11.95
CA LYS A 310 24.71 0.13 -10.80
C LYS A 310 23.31 0.75 -10.78
N VAL A 311 22.31 -0.08 -10.53
CA VAL A 311 20.91 0.32 -10.38
C VAL A 311 20.25 -0.40 -9.20
N LEU A 312 19.17 0.16 -8.69
CA LEU A 312 18.40 -0.42 -7.58
C LEU A 312 17.39 -1.45 -8.08
N ALA A 313 17.31 -2.57 -7.36
CA ALA A 313 16.28 -3.57 -7.55
C ALA A 313 15.79 -4.11 -6.20
N PHE A 314 14.60 -4.70 -6.21
CA PHE A 314 14.05 -5.51 -5.13
C PHE A 314 14.16 -6.98 -5.53
N LEU A 315 14.85 -7.77 -4.71
CA LEU A 315 14.97 -9.21 -4.89
C LEU A 315 14.18 -9.93 -3.80
N GLN A 316 13.29 -10.82 -4.21
CA GLN A 316 12.58 -11.70 -3.29
C GLN A 316 13.54 -12.81 -2.81
N GLU A 317 13.31 -13.37 -1.62
CA GLU A 317 14.07 -14.52 -1.13
C GLU A 317 13.95 -15.73 -2.07
N LEU A 318 15.05 -16.47 -2.25
CA LEU A 318 15.08 -17.67 -3.10
C LEU A 318 14.09 -18.72 -2.58
N GLY A 319 13.37 -19.38 -3.48
CA GLY A 319 12.45 -20.48 -3.15
C GLY A 319 10.99 -20.08 -2.93
N VAL A 320 10.64 -18.80 -3.10
CA VAL A 320 9.24 -18.33 -3.07
C VAL A 320 8.75 -18.10 -4.50
N GLY A 321 8.12 -19.12 -5.09
CA GLY A 321 7.39 -18.99 -6.36
C GLY A 321 6.10 -18.18 -6.19
N ARG A 322 5.64 -17.54 -7.26
CA ARG A 322 4.31 -16.93 -7.31
C ARG A 322 3.50 -17.51 -8.45
N HIS A 323 2.32 -18.03 -8.14
CA HIS A 323 1.32 -18.41 -9.13
C HIS A 323 0.16 -17.41 -9.04
N PHE A 324 -0.13 -16.69 -10.13
CA PHE A 324 -1.13 -15.62 -10.14
C PHE A 324 -0.96 -14.56 -9.04
N GLY A 325 0.28 -14.11 -8.79
CA GLY A 325 0.56 -12.98 -7.91
C GLY A 325 0.53 -13.28 -6.40
N ARG A 326 0.15 -14.49 -5.98
CA ARG A 326 0.19 -14.94 -4.57
C ARG A 326 1.45 -15.75 -4.28
N LYS A 327 2.01 -15.57 -3.07
CA LYS A 327 3.12 -16.38 -2.56
C LYS A 327 2.70 -17.85 -2.43
N LEU A 328 3.42 -18.75 -3.08
CA LEU A 328 3.37 -20.19 -2.83
C LEU A 328 4.81 -20.68 -2.61
N GLN A 329 5.01 -21.62 -1.69
CA GLN A 329 6.27 -22.34 -1.61
C GLN A 329 6.32 -23.36 -2.76
N GLU A 330 6.58 -22.88 -3.97
CA GLU A 330 6.80 -23.71 -5.16
C GLU A 330 8.07 -23.24 -5.88
N THR A 331 8.80 -24.19 -6.46
CA THR A 331 9.96 -23.90 -7.31
C THR A 331 9.47 -23.58 -8.72
N ILE A 332 9.22 -22.30 -8.99
CA ILE A 332 8.87 -21.81 -10.34
C ILE A 332 10.15 -21.28 -11.00
N LYS A 333 10.43 -21.75 -12.23
CA LYS A 333 11.55 -21.28 -13.05
C LYS A 333 11.01 -20.52 -14.25
N GLU A 334 11.08 -19.20 -14.22
CA GLU A 334 10.77 -18.29 -15.33
C GLU A 334 12.07 -18.10 -16.15
N GLN A 335 12.00 -18.04 -17.49
CA GLN A 335 13.15 -17.96 -18.41
C GLN A 335 13.07 -16.72 -19.29
#